data_AF-A0A8I0DPT4-F1
#
_entry.id   AF-A0A8I0DPT4-F1
#
_cell.length_a   1.000
_cell.length_b   1.000
_cell.length_c   1.000
_cell.angle_alpha   90.00
_cell.angle_beta   90.00
_cell.angle_gamma   90.00
#
_symmetry.space_group_name_H-M   'P 1'
#
loop_
_entity.id
_entity.type
_entity.pdbx_description
1 polymer ?
#
loop_
_entity_poly.entity_id
_entity_poly.type
_entity_poly.pdbx_seq_one_letter_code
_entity_poly.pdbx_strand_id
1 'polypeptide(L)'
;MEGTLRTIQGYLGEIPVSEISEEFDLIRLHPRMGWELLNKRESTRPYAEAALYHHLWYDEKGGYPREYTFKGNDNAILYQIITCADCLDAAMDSVGRAYSSGKNFDDMLADLRCNSGRMFNPDLVKLFDSENLQEKVRSLITKKAADSLRSQVKK
;
A
#
# COMPACT_ATOMS: atom_id res chain seq x y z
N MET A 1 33.12 -4.15 24.34
CA MET A 1 33.01 -3.60 22.97
C MET A 1 31.55 -3.25 22.76
N GLU A 2 31.28 -1.96 22.91
CA GLU A 2 29.99 -1.33 22.64
C GLU A 2 29.52 -1.65 21.22
N GLY A 3 28.21 -1.87 21.08
CA GLY A 3 27.54 -2.06 19.81
C GLY A 3 26.09 -1.64 19.98
N THR A 4 25.90 -0.33 20.12
CA THR A 4 24.66 0.42 20.32
C THR A 4 23.47 -0.17 19.54
N LEU A 5 22.55 -0.83 20.24
CA LEU A 5 21.19 -1.05 19.75
C LEU A 5 20.58 0.34 19.57
N ARG A 6 20.39 0.77 18.32
CA ARG A 6 19.69 2.01 18.01
C ARG A 6 18.21 1.80 18.32
N THR A 7 17.81 2.11 19.54
CA THR A 7 16.42 2.32 19.92
C THR A 7 15.91 3.51 19.13
N ILE A 8 14.87 3.34 18.31
CA ILE A 8 14.12 4.47 17.78
C ILE A 8 13.08 4.81 18.85
N GLN A 9 13.21 5.98 19.47
CA GLN A 9 12.23 6.49 20.42
C GLN A 9 10.99 6.94 19.64
N GLY A 10 10.06 5.99 19.43
CA GLY A 10 8.67 6.24 19.06
C GLY A 10 7.75 5.86 20.22
N TYR A 11 6.58 6.48 20.29
CA TYR A 11 5.60 6.48 21.41
C TYR A 11 4.98 5.12 21.83
N LEU A 12 5.61 4.00 21.48
CA LEU A 12 5.19 2.66 21.86
C LEU A 12 6.40 1.99 22.52
N GLY A 13 6.18 1.39 23.70
CA GLY A 13 7.24 0.76 24.51
C GLY A 13 8.13 -0.22 23.73
N GLU A 14 9.26 -0.58 24.34
CA GLU A 14 10.37 -1.32 23.71
C GLU A 14 9.90 -2.62 23.02
N ILE A 15 9.74 -2.60 21.70
CA ILE A 15 9.58 -3.81 20.86
C ILE A 15 10.89 -4.03 20.09
N PRO A 16 11.54 -5.20 20.21
CA PRO A 16 12.77 -5.49 19.50
C PRO A 16 12.51 -5.55 17.98
N VAL A 17 13.35 -4.84 17.21
CA VAL A 17 13.29 -4.73 15.74
C VAL A 17 13.30 -6.09 15.02
N SER A 18 13.81 -7.14 15.68
CA SER A 18 13.88 -8.51 15.14
C SER A 18 12.51 -9.18 15.00
N GLU A 19 11.58 -9.00 15.95
CA GLU A 19 10.25 -9.65 15.89
C GLU A 19 9.38 -9.04 14.77
N ILE A 20 9.52 -7.73 14.55
CA ILE A 20 8.87 -7.02 13.43
C ILE A 20 9.38 -7.54 12.08
N SER A 21 10.64 -8.00 12.00
CA SER A 21 11.21 -8.46 10.73
C SER A 21 10.62 -9.81 10.28
N GLU A 22 10.37 -10.74 11.20
CA GLU A 22 9.81 -12.06 10.90
C GLU A 22 8.33 -11.97 10.50
N GLU A 23 7.54 -11.16 11.21
CA GLU A 23 6.14 -10.91 10.83
C GLU A 23 6.04 -10.22 9.46
N PHE A 24 6.94 -9.26 9.18
CA PHE A 24 6.96 -8.57 7.90
C PHE A 24 7.36 -9.50 6.75
N ASP A 25 8.27 -10.45 6.99
CA ASP A 25 8.64 -11.45 6.00
C ASP A 25 7.49 -12.42 5.69
N LEU A 26 6.64 -12.76 6.68
CA LEU A 26 5.40 -13.50 6.43
C LEU A 26 4.41 -12.69 5.60
N ILE A 27 4.24 -11.40 5.90
CA ILE A 27 3.38 -10.51 5.11
C ILE A 27 3.85 -10.47 3.66
N ARG A 28 5.16 -10.44 3.40
CA ARG A 28 5.70 -10.42 2.02
C ARG A 28 5.35 -11.64 1.18
N LEU A 29 4.86 -12.72 1.77
CA LEU A 29 4.43 -13.93 1.05
C LEU A 29 3.03 -13.79 0.44
N HIS A 30 2.18 -12.89 0.97
CA HIS A 30 0.78 -12.82 0.57
C HIS A 30 0.54 -12.50 -0.92
N PRO A 31 1.36 -11.71 -1.64
CA PRO A 31 1.13 -11.47 -3.07
C PRO A 31 1.23 -12.76 -3.86
N ARG A 32 2.25 -13.57 -3.55
CA ARG A 32 2.46 -14.88 -4.17
C ARG A 32 1.36 -15.86 -3.79
N MET A 33 1.04 -15.97 -2.51
CA MET A 33 -0.04 -16.87 -2.05
C MET A 33 -1.39 -16.49 -2.66
N GLY A 34 -1.68 -15.19 -2.78
CA GLY A 34 -2.87 -14.67 -3.45
C GLY A 34 -2.92 -15.03 -4.93
N TRP A 35 -1.82 -14.84 -5.65
CA TRP A 35 -1.69 -15.27 -7.05
C TRP A 35 -1.92 -16.78 -7.21
N GLU A 36 -1.30 -17.61 -6.36
CA GLU A 36 -1.47 -19.07 -6.37
C GLU A 36 -2.93 -19.46 -6.11
N LEU A 37 -3.61 -18.80 -5.18
CA LEU A 37 -5.01 -19.07 -4.87
C LEU A 37 -5.94 -18.66 -6.01
N LEU A 38 -5.76 -17.45 -6.56
CA LEU A 38 -6.60 -16.92 -7.63
C LEU A 38 -6.46 -17.70 -8.93
N ASN A 39 -5.29 -18.28 -9.21
CA ASN A 39 -5.07 -19.10 -10.40
C ASN A 39 -5.81 -20.44 -10.41
N LYS A 40 -6.25 -20.93 -9.24
CA LYS A 40 -6.93 -22.23 -9.10
C LYS A 40 -8.32 -22.27 -9.73
N ARG A 41 -8.96 -21.11 -9.96
CA ARG A 41 -10.30 -21.04 -10.55
C ARG A 41 -10.29 -20.11 -11.75
N GLU A 42 -10.95 -20.54 -12.82
CA GLU A 42 -11.05 -19.76 -14.06
C GLU A 42 -11.69 -18.38 -13.84
N SER A 43 -12.69 -18.30 -12.97
CA SER A 43 -13.37 -17.04 -12.63
C SER A 43 -12.49 -16.02 -11.91
N THR A 44 -11.41 -16.44 -11.25
CA THR A 44 -10.52 -15.57 -10.47
C THR A 44 -9.15 -15.38 -11.11
N ARG A 45 -8.76 -16.28 -12.02
CA ARG A 45 -7.47 -16.25 -12.73
C ARG A 45 -7.13 -14.90 -13.36
N PRO A 46 -8.08 -14.15 -13.98
CA PRO A 46 -7.77 -12.84 -14.55
C PRO A 46 -7.23 -11.81 -13.55
N TYR A 47 -7.48 -11.99 -12.24
CA TYR A 47 -7.04 -11.07 -11.19
C TYR A 47 -5.76 -11.52 -10.49
N ALA A 48 -5.23 -12.71 -10.81
CA ALA A 48 -4.09 -13.27 -10.11
C ALA A 48 -2.86 -12.34 -10.19
N GLU A 49 -2.58 -11.77 -11.37
CA GLU A 49 -1.46 -10.85 -11.56
C GLU A 49 -1.60 -9.55 -10.76
N ALA A 50 -2.83 -9.06 -10.54
CA ALA A 50 -3.05 -7.93 -9.66
C ALA A 50 -2.62 -8.25 -8.22
N ALA A 51 -2.98 -9.44 -7.72
CA ALA A 51 -2.51 -9.90 -6.41
C ALA A 51 -0.98 -10.07 -6.38
N LEU A 52 -0.35 -10.53 -7.46
CA LEU A 52 1.10 -10.73 -7.50
C LEU A 52 1.88 -9.41 -7.49
N TYR A 53 1.45 -8.43 -8.29
CA TYR A 53 2.26 -7.26 -8.61
C TYR A 53 1.93 -6.00 -7.81
N HIS A 54 0.81 -5.95 -7.06
CA HIS A 54 0.38 -4.71 -6.39
C HIS A 54 1.34 -4.16 -5.31
N HIS A 55 2.36 -4.91 -4.89
CA HIS A 55 3.42 -4.41 -4.00
C HIS A 55 4.77 -4.15 -4.68
N LEU A 56 4.87 -4.38 -5.99
CA LEU A 56 6.04 -3.98 -6.77
C LEU A 56 6.07 -2.46 -6.94
N TRP A 57 7.27 -1.90 -6.83
CA TRP A 57 7.48 -0.48 -7.08
C TRP A 57 7.55 -0.19 -8.57
N TYR A 58 7.19 1.03 -8.95
CA TYR A 58 7.27 1.49 -10.34
C TYR A 58 8.65 1.29 -10.96
N ASP A 59 9.72 1.56 -10.22
CA ASP A 59 11.10 1.42 -10.71
C ASP A 59 11.63 -0.03 -10.70
N GLU A 60 10.83 -0.98 -10.19
CA GLU A 60 11.17 -2.40 -10.01
C GLU A 60 12.45 -2.65 -9.18
N LYS A 61 12.96 -1.64 -8.45
CA LYS A 61 14.15 -1.76 -7.57
C LYS A 61 13.77 -2.01 -6.11
N GLY A 62 12.50 -1.83 -5.77
CA GLY A 62 11.96 -2.10 -4.45
C GLY A 62 10.59 -2.77 -4.51
N GLY A 63 9.97 -2.87 -3.34
CA GLY A 63 8.75 -3.66 -3.19
C GLY A 63 9.03 -5.16 -3.12
N TYR A 64 7.98 -5.94 -3.26
CA TYR A 64 7.99 -7.40 -3.22
C TYR A 64 6.78 -7.94 -4.01
N PRO A 65 6.87 -9.16 -4.57
CA PRO A 65 8.00 -10.10 -4.55
C PRO A 65 9.12 -9.74 -5.54
N ARG A 66 10.38 -9.68 -5.09
CA ARG A 66 11.51 -9.09 -5.85
C ARG A 66 11.95 -9.88 -7.08
N GLU A 67 11.58 -11.14 -7.16
CA GLU A 67 11.91 -12.04 -8.25
C GLU A 67 10.99 -11.86 -9.47
N TYR A 68 9.96 -11.04 -9.38
CA TYR A 68 9.01 -10.76 -10.45
C TYR A 68 9.18 -9.36 -11.04
N THR A 69 8.80 -9.24 -12.31
CA THR A 69 8.82 -7.98 -13.07
C THR A 69 7.55 -7.90 -13.90
N PHE A 70 6.99 -6.71 -14.02
CA PHE A 70 5.90 -6.41 -14.96
C PHE A 70 6.42 -5.80 -16.27
N LYS A 71 7.75 -5.80 -16.50
CA LYS A 71 8.35 -5.32 -17.75
C LYS A 71 7.85 -6.15 -18.93
N GLY A 72 7.25 -5.48 -19.91
CA GLY A 72 6.65 -6.13 -21.07
C GLY A 72 5.25 -6.72 -20.79
N ASN A 73 4.67 -6.48 -19.62
CA ASN A 73 3.28 -6.78 -19.34
C ASN A 73 2.41 -5.56 -19.73
N ASP A 74 1.47 -5.76 -20.65
CA ASP A 74 0.57 -4.70 -21.14
C ASP A 74 -0.32 -4.10 -20.04
N ASN A 75 -0.54 -4.85 -18.95
CA ASN A 75 -1.36 -4.44 -17.82
C ASN A 75 -0.54 -3.76 -16.69
N ALA A 76 0.75 -3.49 -16.89
CA ALA A 76 1.63 -2.90 -15.86
C ALA A 76 1.03 -1.66 -15.19
N ILE A 77 0.39 -0.78 -15.98
CA ILE A 77 -0.28 0.43 -15.47
C ILE A 77 -1.43 0.11 -14.51
N LEU A 78 -2.17 -0.98 -14.73
CA LEU A 78 -3.27 -1.39 -13.84
C LEU A 78 -2.74 -1.74 -12.45
N TYR A 79 -1.64 -2.48 -12.38
CA TYR A 79 -1.04 -2.85 -11.10
C TYR A 79 -0.49 -1.64 -10.36
N GLN A 80 0.11 -0.67 -11.07
CA GLN A 80 0.59 0.58 -10.50
C GLN A 80 -0.56 1.44 -9.93
N ILE A 81 -1.73 1.45 -10.58
CA ILE A 81 -2.94 2.08 -10.06
C ILE A 81 -3.39 1.38 -8.77
N ILE A 82 -3.38 0.04 -8.74
CA ILE A 82 -3.76 -0.74 -7.55
C ILE A 82 -2.78 -0.48 -6.40
N THR A 83 -1.47 -0.47 -6.65
CA THR A 83 -0.46 -0.10 -5.64
C THR A 83 -0.74 1.27 -5.04
N CYS A 84 -1.03 2.26 -5.88
CA CYS A 84 -1.36 3.62 -5.43
C CYS A 84 -2.65 3.63 -4.59
N ALA A 85 -3.69 2.93 -5.03
CA ALA A 85 -4.97 2.86 -4.33
C ALA A 85 -4.84 2.16 -2.97
N ASP A 86 -4.12 1.03 -2.90
CA ASP A 86 -3.85 0.28 -1.67
C ASP A 86 -3.06 1.14 -0.67
N CYS A 87 -2.03 1.86 -1.12
CA CYS A 87 -1.26 2.76 -0.26
C CYS A 87 -2.09 3.93 0.27
N LEU A 88 -2.95 4.51 -0.56
CA LEU A 88 -3.87 5.58 -0.15
C LEU A 88 -4.86 5.10 0.89
N ASP A 89 -5.48 3.95 0.65
CA ASP A 89 -6.42 3.37 1.58
C ASP A 89 -5.75 3.00 2.91
N ALA A 90 -4.55 2.44 2.81
CA ALA A 90 -3.75 2.00 3.94
C ALA A 90 -3.35 3.11 4.90
N ALA A 91 -2.86 4.21 4.34
CA ALA A 91 -2.36 5.32 5.15
C ALA A 91 -3.48 6.19 5.74
N MET A 92 -4.64 6.22 5.09
CA MET A 92 -5.83 6.96 5.52
C MET A 92 -6.71 6.15 6.48
N ASP A 93 -6.50 4.83 6.60
CA ASP A 93 -7.20 3.98 7.55
C ASP A 93 -6.70 4.23 8.99
N SER A 94 -7.37 5.18 9.65
CA SER A 94 -7.14 5.55 11.05
C SER A 94 -7.85 4.63 12.06
N VAL A 95 -8.70 3.71 11.60
CA VAL A 95 -9.56 2.87 12.47
C VAL A 95 -9.08 1.42 12.51
N GLY A 96 -8.64 0.86 11.38
CA GLY A 96 -8.18 -0.53 11.26
C GLY A 96 -6.70 -0.73 11.62
N ARG A 97 -5.88 0.32 11.59
CA ARG A 97 -4.44 0.27 11.90
C ARG A 97 -4.14 1.11 13.13
N ALA A 98 -4.30 0.51 14.31
CA ALA A 98 -4.13 1.13 15.64
C ALA A 98 -2.78 1.85 15.90
N TYR A 99 -1.81 1.70 15.00
CA TYR A 99 -0.42 2.16 15.15
C TYR A 99 -0.10 3.46 14.40
N SER A 100 -1.05 4.00 13.61
CA SER A 100 -0.89 5.27 12.89
C SER A 100 -1.99 6.22 13.32
N SER A 101 -1.64 7.40 13.85
CA SER A 101 -2.51 8.56 13.71
C SER A 101 -2.71 8.75 12.20
N GLY A 102 -3.84 8.31 11.64
CA GLY A 102 -4.03 8.26 10.18
C GLY A 102 -3.60 9.55 9.51
N LYS A 103 -2.86 9.43 8.41
CA LYS A 103 -2.39 10.60 7.65
C LYS A 103 -3.59 11.31 7.05
N ASN A 104 -3.54 12.63 6.98
CA ASN A 104 -4.55 13.36 6.22
C ASN A 104 -4.24 13.26 4.71
N PHE A 105 -5.18 13.67 3.87
CA PHE A 105 -5.04 13.57 2.42
C PHE A 105 -3.84 14.37 1.89
N ASP A 106 -3.50 15.50 2.51
CA ASP A 106 -2.43 16.38 2.06
C ASP A 106 -1.04 15.79 2.40
N ASP A 107 -0.90 15.13 3.56
CA ASP A 107 0.28 14.35 3.91
C ASP A 107 0.50 13.21 2.90
N MET A 108 -0.58 12.52 2.51
CA MET A 108 -0.51 11.46 1.52
C MET A 108 -0.15 11.95 0.12
N LEU A 109 -0.66 13.10 -0.28
CA LEU A 109 -0.29 13.72 -1.54
C LEU A 109 1.19 14.12 -1.55
N ALA A 110 1.72 14.60 -0.42
CA ALA A 110 3.15 14.88 -0.26
C ALA A 110 3.98 13.59 -0.38
N ASP A 111 3.54 12.48 0.23
CA ASP A 111 4.22 11.18 0.14
C ASP A 111 4.21 10.62 -1.29
N LEU A 112 3.08 10.71 -2.00
CA LEU A 112 2.98 10.32 -3.42
C LEU A 112 3.99 11.09 -4.28
N ARG A 113 4.07 12.41 -4.09
CA ARG A 113 5.02 13.29 -4.79
C ARG A 113 6.47 12.95 -4.45
N CYS A 114 6.78 12.74 -3.18
CA CYS A 114 8.12 12.39 -2.70
C CYS A 114 8.61 11.05 -3.27
N ASN A 115 7.70 10.10 -3.49
CA ASN A 115 8.01 8.75 -3.98
C ASN A 115 7.77 8.56 -5.48
N SER A 116 7.48 9.64 -6.21
CA SER A 116 7.26 9.64 -7.66
C SER A 116 8.51 9.15 -8.41
N GLY A 117 8.34 8.25 -9.37
CA GLY A 117 9.43 7.68 -10.16
C GLY A 117 10.23 6.59 -9.47
N ARG A 118 9.97 6.34 -8.18
CA ARG A 118 10.51 5.22 -7.41
C ARG A 118 9.42 4.19 -7.12
N MET A 119 8.53 4.52 -6.19
CA MET A 119 7.44 3.64 -5.76
C MET A 119 6.21 3.81 -6.66
N PHE A 120 5.90 5.05 -7.03
CA PHE A 120 4.71 5.38 -7.82
C PHE A 120 5.08 5.82 -9.23
N ASN A 121 4.23 5.48 -10.19
CA ASN A 121 4.39 5.94 -11.56
C ASN A 121 4.26 7.48 -11.61
N PRO A 122 5.26 8.20 -12.15
CA PRO A 122 5.22 9.65 -12.25
C PRO A 122 3.99 10.21 -12.95
N ASP A 123 3.49 9.52 -13.98
CA ASP A 123 2.33 9.96 -14.74
C ASP A 123 1.04 9.79 -13.94
N LEU A 124 0.93 8.76 -13.10
CA LEU A 124 -0.16 8.63 -12.13
C LEU A 124 -0.09 9.73 -11.07
N VAL A 125 1.10 10.03 -10.55
CA VAL A 125 1.27 11.10 -9.56
C VAL A 125 0.89 12.46 -10.15
N LYS A 126 1.25 12.74 -11.40
CA LYS A 126 0.84 13.98 -12.11
C LYS A 126 -0.67 14.14 -12.25
N LEU A 127 -1.45 13.05 -12.30
CA LEU A 127 -2.92 13.16 -12.35
C LEU A 127 -3.45 13.88 -11.11
N PHE A 128 -2.77 13.75 -9.96
CA PHE A 128 -3.13 14.45 -8.74
C PHE A 128 -2.80 15.95 -8.76
N ASP A 129 -2.22 16.51 -9.83
CA ASP A 129 -2.16 17.97 -9.99
C ASP A 129 -3.53 18.56 -10.36
N SER A 130 -4.48 17.73 -10.80
CA SER A 130 -5.86 18.14 -11.02
C SER A 130 -6.61 18.29 -9.69
N GLU A 131 -7.05 19.52 -9.37
CA GLU A 131 -7.91 19.80 -8.22
C GLU A 131 -9.19 18.96 -8.26
N ASN A 132 -9.78 18.77 -9.44
CA ASN A 132 -10.99 17.95 -9.59
C ASN A 132 -10.78 16.49 -9.18
N LEU A 133 -9.61 15.92 -9.49
CA LEU A 133 -9.28 14.56 -9.07
C LEU A 133 -9.06 14.52 -7.55
N GLN A 134 -8.31 15.47 -7.00
CA GLN A 134 -8.07 15.56 -5.56
C GLN A 134 -9.39 15.64 -4.78
N GLU A 135 -10.33 16.50 -5.20
CA GLU A 135 -11.65 16.64 -4.59
C GLU A 135 -12.45 15.33 -4.65
N LYS A 136 -12.46 14.67 -5.81
CA LYS A 136 -13.16 13.38 -5.99
C LYS A 136 -12.59 12.33 -5.04
N VAL A 137 -11.27 12.16 -5.01
CA VAL A 137 -10.60 11.18 -4.15
C VAL A 137 -10.86 11.50 -2.67
N ARG A 138 -10.71 12.77 -2.27
CA ARG A 138 -11.03 13.23 -0.91
C ARG A 138 -12.46 12.88 -0.53
N SER A 139 -13.44 13.11 -1.41
CA SER A 139 -14.84 12.79 -1.17
C SER A 139 -15.12 11.28 -1.00
N LEU A 140 -14.43 10.43 -1.77
CA LEU A 140 -14.56 8.97 -1.69
C LEU A 140 -14.01 8.45 -0.36
N ILE A 141 -12.88 8.98 0.08
CA ILE A 141 -12.26 8.57 1.34
C ILE A 141 -13.12 9.01 2.53
N THR A 142 -13.65 10.23 2.53
CA THR A 142 -14.56 10.68 3.60
C THR A 142 -15.84 9.84 3.69
N LYS A 143 -16.44 9.48 2.54
CA LYS A 143 -17.60 8.58 2.51
C LYS A 143 -17.27 7.21 3.10
N LYS A 144 -16.14 6.62 2.70
CA LYS A 144 -15.68 5.33 3.24
C LYS A 144 -15.53 5.37 4.77
N ALA A 145 -14.90 6.41 5.31
CA ALA A 145 -14.75 6.57 6.75
C ALA A 145 -16.12 6.64 7.47
N ALA A 146 -17.07 7.40 6.91
CA ALA A 146 -18.42 7.51 7.47
C ALA A 146 -19.18 6.17 7.46
N ASP A 147 -19.05 5.38 6.38
CA ASP A 147 -19.70 4.07 6.27
C ASP A 147 -19.07 3.04 7.23
N SER A 148 -17.74 3.04 7.38
CA SER A 148 -17.03 2.21 8.37
C SER A 148 -17.53 2.49 9.79
N LEU A 149 -17.60 3.76 10.20
CA LEU A 149 -18.15 4.16 11.50
C LEU A 149 -19.60 3.69 11.70
N ARG A 150 -20.45 3.86 10.69
CA ARG A 150 -21.86 3.42 10.74
C ARG A 150 -22.01 1.90 10.89
N SER A 151 -21.11 1.13 10.29
CA SER A 151 -21.14 -0.33 10.40
C SER A 151 -20.70 -0.85 11.77
N GLN A 152 -19.79 -0.13 12.45
CA GLN A 152 -19.28 -0.52 13.77
C GLN A 152 -20.25 -0.17 14.91
N VAL A 153 -21.03 0.91 14.79
CA VAL A 153 -22.06 1.31 15.77
C VAL A 153 -23.31 0.41 15.75
N LYS A 154 -23.47 -0.43 14.71
CA LYS A 154 -24.60 -1.36 14.56
C LYS A 154 -24.35 -2.78 15.09
N LYS A 155 -23.19 -3.05 15.69
CA LYS A 155 -22.88 -4.30 16.40
C LYS A 155 -23.02 -4.10 17.90
#